data_AF-A0A128F7N8-F1
#
_entry.id   AF-A0A128F7N8-F1
#
_cell.length_a   1.000
_cell.length_b   1.000
_cell.length_c   1.000
_cell.angle_alpha   90.00
_cell.angle_beta   90.00
_cell.angle_gamma   90.00
#
_symmetry.space_group_name_H-M   'P 1'
#
loop_
_entity.id
_entity.type
_entity.pdbx_description
1 polymer ?
#
loop_
_entity_poly.entity_id
_entity_poly.type
_entity_poly.pdbx_seq_one_letter_code
_entity_poly.pdbx_strand_id
1 'polypeptide(L)'
;MHAQIPNKTLRGLSFLFARLPSAEKWLHFTTLSWVLFQLVSAAGMHVSKDATVYHLTLIDHIHMYSGVGLLLFSMVFFVTVINRRPLTDMYPWLSGNFKVMKADLRILKTGRLPSPKPAGLAATIEGLGLLALILATVTGALWAIAMLNENASSPDFLTIHKTAVTAIEAYVWGHGIFALLHLIIWWRR
;
A
#
# COMPACT_ATOMS: atom_id res chain seq x y z
N MET A 1 1.03 -40.77 6.50
CA MET A 1 1.03 -39.46 5.82
C MET A 1 2.22 -38.65 6.34
N HIS A 2 3.31 -38.58 5.58
CA HIS A 2 4.43 -37.70 5.93
C HIS A 2 4.01 -36.25 5.65
N ALA A 3 3.76 -35.47 6.69
CA ALA A 3 3.63 -34.02 6.57
C ALA A 3 4.97 -33.49 6.05
N GLN A 4 5.02 -33.06 4.79
CA GLN A 4 6.19 -32.40 4.23
C GLN A 4 6.48 -31.16 5.08
N ILE A 5 7.66 -31.15 5.72
CA ILE A 5 8.13 -29.99 6.46
C ILE A 5 8.25 -28.84 5.45
N PRO A 6 7.50 -27.73 5.61
CA PRO A 6 7.53 -26.65 4.65
C PRO A 6 8.96 -26.11 4.52
N ASN A 7 9.40 -25.91 3.27
CA ASN A 7 10.71 -25.34 2.91
C ASN A 7 11.02 -24.10 3.78
N LYS A 8 12.28 -23.93 4.21
CA LYS A 8 12.75 -22.78 5.03
C LYS A 8 12.25 -21.44 4.46
N THR A 9 12.18 -21.31 3.13
CA THR A 9 11.60 -20.16 2.44
C THR A 9 10.15 -19.90 2.80
N LEU A 10 9.30 -20.94 2.73
CA LEU A 10 7.87 -20.83 3.04
C LEU A 10 7.63 -20.48 4.51
N ARG A 11 8.48 -20.98 5.41
CA ARG A 11 8.44 -20.63 6.84
C ARG A 11 8.79 -19.16 7.08
N GLY A 12 9.80 -18.64 6.38
CA GLY A 12 10.18 -17.23 6.45
C GLY A 12 9.11 -16.29 5.92
N LEU A 13 8.50 -16.62 4.78
CA LEU A 13 7.36 -15.86 4.26
C LEU A 13 6.18 -15.91 5.25
N SER A 14 5.87 -17.09 5.78
CA SER A 14 4.82 -17.25 6.79
C SER A 14 5.08 -16.42 8.05
N PHE A 15 6.35 -16.22 8.43
CA PHE A 15 6.75 -15.39 9.57
C PHE A 15 6.35 -13.92 9.40
N LEU A 16 6.53 -13.33 8.20
CA LEU A 16 6.17 -11.93 7.94
C LEU A 16 4.68 -11.68 8.15
N PHE A 17 3.85 -12.66 7.81
CA PHE A 17 2.39 -12.57 7.90
C PHE A 17 1.82 -13.27 9.13
N ALA A 18 2.65 -13.81 10.03
CA ALA A 18 2.19 -14.68 11.13
C ALA A 18 1.17 -14.03 12.06
N ARG A 19 1.18 -12.69 12.14
CA ARG A 19 0.30 -11.90 13.02
C ARG A 19 -0.97 -11.37 12.34
N LEU A 20 -1.15 -11.66 11.05
CA LEU A 20 -2.33 -11.22 10.30
C LEU A 20 -3.39 -12.33 10.24
N PRO A 21 -4.69 -11.99 10.40
CA PRO A 21 -5.78 -12.89 10.09
C PRO A 21 -5.73 -13.36 8.63
N SER A 22 -6.30 -14.52 8.34
CA SER A 22 -6.29 -15.09 6.98
C SER A 22 -6.89 -14.16 5.93
N ALA A 23 -7.99 -13.46 6.27
CA ALA A 23 -8.60 -12.48 5.37
C ALA A 23 -7.65 -11.33 5.01
N GLU A 24 -6.98 -10.73 6.01
CA GLU A 24 -5.99 -9.66 5.79
C GLU A 24 -4.77 -10.13 5.00
N LYS A 25 -4.34 -11.38 5.14
CA LYS A 25 -3.26 -11.94 4.32
C LYS A 25 -3.61 -11.94 2.84
N TRP A 26 -4.81 -12.43 2.51
CA TRP A 26 -5.30 -12.46 1.14
C TRP A 26 -5.54 -11.05 0.60
N LEU A 27 -6.20 -10.18 1.37
CA LEU A 27 -6.42 -8.79 0.99
C LEU A 27 -5.08 -8.08 0.75
N HIS A 28 -4.11 -8.24 1.65
CA HIS A 28 -2.79 -7.65 1.49
C HIS A 28 -2.08 -8.18 0.24
N PHE A 29 -2.03 -9.51 0.05
CA PHE A 29 -1.36 -10.11 -1.11
C PHE A 29 -1.98 -9.63 -2.42
N THR A 30 -3.32 -9.71 -2.54
CA THR A 30 -4.03 -9.26 -3.74
C THR A 30 -3.83 -7.76 -3.97
N THR A 31 -3.95 -6.93 -2.92
CA THR A 31 -3.73 -5.47 -3.02
C THR A 31 -2.31 -5.17 -3.46
N LEU A 32 -1.31 -5.80 -2.87
CA LEU A 32 0.09 -5.59 -3.23
C LEU A 32 0.34 -5.96 -4.69
N SER A 33 -0.09 -7.15 -5.13
CA SER A 33 0.05 -7.57 -6.52
C SER A 33 -0.64 -6.60 -7.49
N TRP A 34 -1.82 -6.09 -7.12
CA TRP A 34 -2.56 -5.14 -7.95
C TRP A 34 -1.90 -3.75 -7.97
N VAL A 35 -1.38 -3.27 -6.84
CA VAL A 35 -0.59 -2.02 -6.79
C VAL A 35 0.66 -2.13 -7.68
N LEU A 36 1.39 -3.25 -7.62
CA LEU A 36 2.55 -3.46 -8.49
C LEU A 36 2.13 -3.49 -9.96
N PHE A 37 1.00 -4.10 -10.29
CA PHE A 37 0.43 -4.03 -11.64
C PHE A 37 0.07 -2.59 -12.05
N GLN A 38 -0.47 -1.77 -11.15
CA GLN A 38 -0.74 -0.35 -11.44
C GLN A 38 0.55 0.43 -11.73
N LEU A 39 1.62 0.21 -10.94
CA LEU A 39 2.91 0.87 -11.16
C LEU A 39 3.55 0.46 -12.49
N VAL A 40 3.48 -0.83 -12.85
CA VAL A 40 4.00 -1.33 -14.13
C VAL A 40 3.17 -0.81 -15.30
N SER A 41 1.83 -0.84 -15.22
CA SER A 41 0.97 -0.32 -16.28
C SER A 41 1.12 1.19 -16.46
N ALA A 42 1.27 1.95 -15.37
CA ALA A 42 1.54 3.39 -15.41
C ALA A 42 2.82 3.73 -16.19
N ALA A 43 3.87 2.90 -16.07
CA ALA A 43 5.12 3.10 -16.83
C ALA A 43 4.93 2.93 -18.35
N GLY A 44 3.89 2.21 -18.79
CA GLY A 44 3.54 2.06 -20.20
C GLY A 44 2.54 3.09 -20.72
N MET A 45 1.93 3.90 -19.85
CA MET A 45 0.94 4.90 -20.24
C MET A 45 1.58 6.07 -20.97
N HIS A 46 0.88 6.58 -21.99
CA HIS A 46 1.33 7.73 -22.79
C HIS A 46 0.36 8.91 -22.65
N VAL A 47 -0.21 9.10 -21.46
CA VAL A 47 -1.18 10.16 -21.19
C VAL A 47 -0.47 11.45 -20.77
N SER A 48 -0.49 12.45 -21.65
CA SER A 48 -0.04 13.81 -21.40
C SER A 48 -1.19 14.70 -20.88
N LYS A 49 -0.86 15.94 -20.50
CA LYS A 49 -1.86 16.92 -20.06
C LYS A 49 -2.82 17.34 -21.17
N ASP A 50 -2.39 17.23 -22.42
CA ASP A 50 -3.18 17.64 -23.59
C ASP A 50 -3.95 16.47 -24.20
N ALA A 51 -3.84 15.28 -23.61
CA ALA A 51 -4.54 14.10 -24.08
C ALA A 51 -6.06 14.26 -23.89
N THR A 52 -6.81 13.91 -24.92
CA THR A 52 -8.27 13.74 -24.87
C THR A 52 -8.63 12.26 -24.89
N VAL A 53 -9.91 11.93 -24.69
CA VAL A 53 -10.36 10.52 -24.60
C VAL A 53 -10.00 9.72 -25.85
N TYR A 54 -9.95 10.37 -27.01
CA TYR A 54 -9.58 9.77 -28.29
C TYR A 54 -8.10 9.39 -28.42
N HIS A 55 -7.24 9.87 -27.51
CA HIS A 55 -5.81 9.56 -27.50
C HIS A 55 -5.47 8.37 -26.59
N LEU A 56 -6.44 7.83 -25.84
CA LEU A 56 -6.20 6.77 -24.89
C LEU A 56 -5.87 5.45 -25.60
N THR A 57 -4.71 4.91 -25.28
CA THR A 57 -4.25 3.59 -25.76
C THR A 57 -4.90 2.47 -24.94
N LEU A 58 -4.71 1.21 -25.36
CA LEU A 58 -5.20 0.05 -24.61
C LEU A 58 -4.65 0.00 -23.18
N ILE A 59 -3.36 0.32 -22.98
CA ILE A 59 -2.75 0.28 -21.66
C ILE A 59 -3.31 1.37 -20.74
N ASP A 60 -3.67 2.53 -21.29
CA ASP A 60 -4.31 3.61 -20.53
C ASP A 60 -5.68 3.18 -20.01
N HIS A 61 -6.48 2.53 -20.86
CA HIS A 61 -7.77 1.96 -20.45
C HIS A 61 -7.61 0.85 -19.40
N ILE A 62 -6.64 -0.05 -19.60
CA ILE A 62 -6.35 -1.11 -18.63
C ILE A 62 -5.98 -0.50 -17.28
N HIS A 63 -5.06 0.45 -17.24
CA HIS A 63 -4.67 1.13 -16.01
C HIS A 63 -5.87 1.83 -15.36
N MET A 64 -6.62 2.63 -16.12
CA MET A 64 -7.76 3.39 -15.63
C MET A 64 -8.85 2.51 -15.03
N TYR A 65 -9.36 1.53 -15.79
CA TYR A 65 -10.45 0.67 -15.31
C TYR A 65 -10.00 -0.29 -14.21
N SER A 66 -8.78 -0.83 -14.30
CA SER A 66 -8.25 -1.67 -13.23
C SER A 66 -7.96 -0.86 -11.96
N GLY A 67 -7.61 0.43 -12.08
CA GLY A 67 -7.44 1.35 -10.96
C GLY A 67 -8.76 1.65 -10.23
N VAL A 68 -9.87 1.80 -10.98
CA VAL A 68 -11.23 1.88 -10.40
C VAL A 68 -11.60 0.57 -9.68
N GLY A 69 -11.23 -0.59 -10.24
CA GLY A 69 -11.38 -1.87 -9.55
C GLY A 69 -10.58 -1.94 -8.23
N LEU A 70 -9.34 -1.44 -8.26
CA LEU A 70 -8.48 -1.38 -7.07
C LEU A 70 -9.04 -0.44 -6.00
N LEU A 71 -9.76 0.64 -6.36
CA LEU A 71 -10.47 1.49 -5.39
C LEU A 71 -11.49 0.69 -4.56
N LEU A 72 -12.29 -0.16 -5.20
CA LEU A 72 -13.27 -0.97 -4.48
C LEU A 72 -12.59 -1.94 -3.52
N PHE A 73 -11.50 -2.57 -3.99
CA PHE A 73 -10.74 -3.50 -3.17
C PHE A 73 -10.00 -2.80 -2.02
N SER A 74 -9.48 -1.60 -2.25
CA SER A 74 -8.82 -0.79 -1.23
C SER A 74 -9.78 -0.36 -0.13
N MET A 75 -11.04 -0.02 -0.49
CA MET A 75 -12.09 0.25 0.50
C MET A 75 -12.37 -0.97 1.37
N VAL A 76 -12.54 -2.15 0.78
CA VAL A 76 -12.76 -3.40 1.52
C VAL A 76 -11.59 -3.69 2.46
N PHE A 77 -10.35 -3.53 1.97
CA PHE A 77 -9.16 -3.76 2.78
C PHE A 77 -9.06 -2.75 3.94
N PHE A 78 -9.28 -1.46 3.66
CA PHE A 78 -9.30 -0.40 4.66
C PHE A 78 -10.32 -0.68 5.77
N VAL A 79 -11.59 -0.92 5.39
CA VAL A 79 -12.68 -1.21 6.34
C VAL A 79 -12.39 -2.46 7.16
N THR A 80 -11.85 -3.51 6.55
CA THR A 80 -11.47 -4.75 7.26
C THR A 80 -10.44 -4.46 8.35
N VAL A 81 -9.40 -3.68 8.05
CA VAL A 81 -8.32 -3.40 9.01
C VAL A 81 -8.81 -2.50 10.15
N ILE A 82 -9.52 -1.40 9.84
CA ILE A 82 -10.00 -0.46 10.87
C ILE A 82 -11.06 -1.06 11.80
N ASN A 83 -11.85 -2.02 11.31
CA ASN A 83 -12.86 -2.71 12.13
C ASN A 83 -12.24 -3.74 13.08
N ARG A 84 -11.06 -4.27 12.74
CA ARG A 84 -10.38 -5.26 13.59
C ARG A 84 -9.65 -4.63 14.76
N ARG A 85 -8.97 -3.50 14.56
CA ARG A 85 -8.07 -2.91 15.56
C ARG A 85 -8.35 -1.44 15.80
N PRO A 86 -8.14 -0.93 17.03
CA PRO A 86 -8.36 0.47 17.36
C PRO A 86 -7.60 1.42 16.43
N LEU A 87 -8.24 2.52 16.01
CA LEU A 87 -7.57 3.55 15.21
C LEU A 87 -6.34 4.12 15.91
N THR A 88 -6.35 4.18 17.25
CA THR A 88 -5.21 4.62 18.06
C THR A 88 -3.97 3.74 17.90
N ASP A 89 -4.10 2.52 17.39
CA ASP A 89 -2.96 1.65 17.13
C ASP A 89 -2.21 2.03 15.85
N MET A 90 -2.95 2.48 14.83
CA MET A 90 -2.41 2.85 13.50
C MET A 90 -2.16 4.34 13.35
N TYR A 91 -2.97 5.12 14.04
CA TYR A 91 -3.00 6.56 13.97
C TYR A 91 -2.82 7.15 15.38
N PRO A 92 -1.78 6.75 16.14
CA PRO A 92 -1.57 7.22 17.50
C PRO A 92 -1.33 8.74 17.57
N TRP A 93 -0.96 9.35 16.44
CA TRP A 93 -0.82 10.79 16.29
C TRP A 93 -2.15 11.55 16.36
N LEU A 94 -3.30 10.91 16.05
CA LEU A 94 -4.62 11.53 16.21
C LEU A 94 -4.97 11.82 17.67
N SER A 95 -4.44 11.02 18.60
CA SER A 95 -4.61 11.21 20.05
C SER A 95 -3.39 11.85 20.71
N GLY A 96 -2.40 12.31 19.93
CA GLY A 96 -1.14 12.87 20.44
C GLY A 96 -0.22 11.86 21.13
N ASN A 97 -0.49 10.55 21.04
CA ASN A 97 0.30 9.51 21.71
C ASN A 97 1.53 9.09 20.90
N PHE A 98 2.65 9.78 21.07
CA PHE A 98 3.89 9.44 20.37
C PHE A 98 4.85 8.52 21.16
N LYS A 99 4.44 8.03 22.34
CA LYS A 99 5.35 7.37 23.29
C LYS A 99 5.99 6.12 22.70
N VAL A 100 5.18 5.22 22.14
CA VAL A 100 5.63 3.92 21.62
C VAL A 100 6.45 4.10 20.35
N MET A 101 5.97 4.93 19.41
CA MET A 101 6.69 5.25 18.18
C MET A 101 8.07 5.90 18.44
N LYS A 102 8.18 6.83 19.40
CA LYS A 102 9.47 7.42 19.79
C LYS A 102 10.43 6.37 20.37
N ALA A 103 9.93 5.38 21.11
CA ALA A 103 10.75 4.28 21.60
C ALA A 103 11.26 3.40 20.45
N ASP A 104 10.41 3.09 19.47
CA ASP A 104 10.81 2.32 18.28
C ASP A 104 11.86 3.05 17.43
N LEU A 105 11.73 4.36 17.28
CA LEU A 105 12.74 5.18 16.61
C LEU A 105 14.09 5.14 17.33
N ARG A 106 14.11 5.12 18.67
CA ARG A 106 15.37 4.95 19.44
C ARG A 106 15.98 3.56 19.20
N ILE A 107 15.17 2.51 19.10
CA ILE A 107 15.65 1.15 18.78
C ILE A 107 16.27 1.14 17.38
N LEU A 108 15.60 1.73 16.38
CA LEU A 108 16.14 1.82 15.02
C LEU A 108 17.50 2.52 14.97
N LYS A 109 17.70 3.59 15.75
CA LYS A 109 19.00 4.29 15.85
C LYS A 109 20.13 3.40 16.37
N THR A 110 19.83 2.29 17.03
CA THR A 110 20.82 1.29 17.48
C THR A 110 21.14 0.23 16.42
N GLY A 111 20.62 0.36 15.20
CA GLY A 111 20.76 -0.64 14.12
C GLY A 111 19.91 -1.89 14.33
N ARG A 112 18.96 -1.87 15.27
CA ARG A 112 18.05 -2.98 15.57
C ARG A 112 16.66 -2.68 15.05
N LEU A 113 15.97 -3.70 14.54
CA LEU A 113 14.57 -3.56 14.14
C LEU A 113 13.64 -3.71 15.36
N PRO A 114 12.72 -2.77 15.60
CA PRO A 114 11.72 -2.90 16.65
C PRO A 114 10.74 -4.03 16.34
N SER A 115 10.17 -4.65 17.38
CA SER A 115 9.10 -5.62 17.20
C SER A 115 7.77 -4.92 16.87
N PRO A 116 6.93 -5.49 15.98
CA PRO A 116 5.61 -4.95 15.70
C PRO A 116 4.75 -4.93 16.97
N LYS A 117 4.06 -3.80 17.23
CA LYS A 117 3.18 -3.61 18.39
C LYS A 117 2.21 -2.43 18.17
N PRO A 118 1.07 -2.40 18.89
CA PRO A 118 0.13 -1.27 18.85
C PRO A 118 0.81 0.08 19.09
N ALA A 119 0.42 1.12 18.34
CA ALA A 119 0.98 2.47 18.36
C ALA A 119 2.50 2.57 18.10
N GLY A 120 3.14 1.45 17.75
CA GLY A 120 4.54 1.36 17.35
C GLY A 120 4.74 1.73 15.90
N LEU A 121 6.00 1.85 15.50
CA LEU A 121 6.37 2.35 14.18
C LEU A 121 5.79 1.50 13.03
N ALA A 122 5.82 0.17 13.17
CA ALA A 122 5.29 -0.74 12.15
C ALA A 122 3.77 -0.56 11.95
N ALA A 123 3.00 -0.43 13.04
CA ALA A 123 1.55 -0.24 12.98
C ALA A 123 1.17 1.13 12.40
N THR A 124 1.96 2.17 12.70
CA THR A 124 1.78 3.50 12.12
C THR A 124 2.09 3.51 10.63
N ILE A 125 3.19 2.88 10.20
CA ILE A 125 3.55 2.76 8.78
C ILE A 125 2.42 2.05 8.02
N GLU A 126 1.92 0.92 8.53
CA GLU A 126 0.78 0.21 7.94
C GLU A 126 -0.44 1.12 7.77
N GLY A 127 -0.75 1.95 8.77
CA GLY A 127 -1.83 2.95 8.69
C GLY A 127 -1.62 4.00 7.61
N LEU A 128 -0.40 4.51 7.47
CA LEU A 128 -0.03 5.46 6.41
C LEU A 128 -0.13 4.81 5.03
N GLY A 129 0.24 3.54 4.89
CA GLY A 129 0.09 2.79 3.64
C GLY A 129 -1.36 2.66 3.19
N LEU A 130 -2.25 2.37 4.14
CA LEU A 130 -3.69 2.34 3.87
C LEU A 130 -4.22 3.70 3.41
N LEU A 131 -3.81 4.80 4.08
CA LEU A 131 -4.22 6.15 3.67
C LEU A 131 -3.66 6.54 2.30
N ALA A 132 -2.40 6.21 2.02
CA ALA A 132 -1.78 6.46 0.72
C ALA A 132 -2.50 5.69 -0.40
N LEU A 133 -2.93 4.44 -0.13
CA LEU A 133 -3.68 3.63 -1.08
C LEU A 133 -5.04 4.23 -1.39
N ILE A 134 -5.78 4.65 -0.35
CA ILE A 134 -7.07 5.33 -0.55
C ILE A 134 -6.87 6.63 -1.32
N LEU A 135 -5.90 7.45 -0.94
CA LEU A 135 -5.63 8.72 -1.62
C LEU A 135 -5.31 8.51 -3.12
N ALA A 136 -4.41 7.58 -3.44
CA ALA A 136 -4.03 7.29 -4.83
C ALA A 136 -5.21 6.73 -5.66
N THR A 137 -5.99 5.80 -5.10
CA THR A 137 -7.12 5.20 -5.82
C THR A 137 -8.30 6.15 -5.99
N VAL A 138 -8.60 6.99 -5.00
CA VAL A 138 -9.64 8.03 -5.10
C VAL A 138 -9.25 9.10 -6.12
N THR A 139 -8.03 9.63 -6.05
CA THR A 139 -7.56 10.63 -7.01
C THR A 139 -7.52 10.08 -8.44
N GLY A 140 -7.13 8.81 -8.61
CA GLY A 140 -7.15 8.14 -9.92
C GLY A 140 -8.56 7.98 -10.48
N ALA A 141 -9.54 7.62 -9.64
CA ALA A 141 -10.94 7.55 -10.05
C ALA A 141 -11.52 8.93 -10.41
N LEU A 142 -11.22 9.97 -9.64
CA LEU A 142 -11.62 11.34 -9.96
C LEU A 142 -11.04 11.81 -11.30
N TRP A 143 -9.75 11.53 -11.52
CA TRP A 143 -9.11 11.81 -12.80
C TRP A 143 -9.76 11.02 -13.95
N ALA A 144 -10.03 9.72 -13.77
CA ALA A 144 -10.71 8.90 -14.77
C ALA A 144 -12.08 9.47 -15.15
N ILE A 145 -12.89 9.87 -14.17
CA ILE A 145 -14.19 10.51 -14.41
C ILE A 145 -14.01 11.80 -15.20
N ALA A 146 -13.08 12.68 -14.80
CA ALA A 146 -12.83 13.92 -15.51
C ALA A 146 -12.36 13.69 -16.96
N MET A 147 -11.48 12.72 -17.16
CA MET A 147 -10.94 12.33 -18.47
C MET A 147 -12.03 11.81 -19.41
N LEU A 148 -12.88 10.91 -18.93
CA LEU A 148 -13.96 10.29 -19.72
C LEU A 148 -15.10 11.26 -20.05
N ASN A 149 -15.26 12.34 -19.28
CA ASN A 149 -16.25 13.39 -19.53
C ASN A 149 -15.66 14.62 -20.26
N GLU A 150 -14.44 14.52 -20.78
CA GLU A 150 -13.73 15.63 -21.44
C GLU A 150 -13.73 16.92 -20.60
N ASN A 151 -13.63 16.77 -19.28
CA ASN A 151 -13.67 17.88 -18.35
C ASN A 151 -12.37 18.71 -18.44
N ALA A 152 -12.50 20.04 -18.54
CA ALA A 152 -11.37 20.96 -18.65
C ALA A 152 -10.35 20.88 -17.49
N SER A 153 -10.78 20.41 -16.31
CA SER A 153 -9.91 20.20 -15.14
C SER A 153 -9.23 18.82 -15.10
N SER A 154 -9.42 17.96 -16.11
CA SER A 154 -8.73 16.67 -16.22
C SER A 154 -7.20 16.77 -16.03
N PRO A 155 -6.49 17.77 -16.60
CA PRO A 155 -5.04 17.90 -16.41
C PRO A 155 -4.62 18.19 -14.96
N ASP A 156 -5.46 18.90 -14.20
CA ASP A 156 -5.21 19.18 -12.79
C ASP A 156 -5.41 17.93 -11.95
N PHE A 157 -6.48 17.17 -12.19
CA PHE A 157 -6.69 15.88 -11.52
C PHE A 157 -5.59 14.86 -11.85
N LEU A 158 -5.08 14.84 -13.09
CA LEU A 158 -3.92 14.02 -13.45
C LEU A 158 -2.70 14.41 -12.62
N THR A 159 -2.45 15.71 -12.44
CA THR A 159 -1.33 16.22 -11.65
C THR A 159 -1.48 15.81 -10.19
N ILE A 160 -2.66 16.01 -9.60
CA ILE A 160 -2.99 15.58 -8.22
C ILE A 160 -2.79 14.07 -8.06
N HIS A 161 -3.28 13.27 -9.01
CA HIS A 161 -3.15 11.82 -8.98
C HIS A 161 -1.67 11.38 -9.03
N LYS A 162 -0.87 11.94 -9.95
CA LYS A 162 0.57 11.67 -10.02
C LYS A 162 1.27 12.02 -8.71
N THR A 163 0.93 13.15 -8.09
CA THR A 163 1.46 13.52 -6.76
C THR A 163 1.03 12.52 -5.69
N ALA A 164 -0.23 12.11 -5.64
CA ALA A 164 -0.73 11.13 -4.68
C ALA A 164 -0.02 9.77 -4.81
N VAL A 165 0.27 9.33 -6.03
CA VAL A 165 0.98 8.06 -6.30
C VAL A 165 2.40 8.05 -5.72
N THR A 166 3.09 9.20 -5.63
CA THR A 166 4.42 9.27 -4.99
C THR A 166 4.42 8.77 -3.55
N ALA A 167 3.31 8.94 -2.81
CA ALA A 167 3.16 8.41 -1.46
C ALA A 167 3.10 6.87 -1.44
N ILE A 168 2.44 6.26 -2.44
CA ILE A 168 2.41 4.81 -2.62
C ILE A 168 3.77 4.27 -3.02
N GLU A 169 4.47 4.91 -3.95
CA GLU A 169 5.82 4.50 -4.35
C GLU A 169 6.77 4.53 -3.14
N ALA A 170 6.78 5.62 -2.38
CA ALA A 170 7.56 5.74 -1.16
C ALA A 170 7.19 4.66 -0.13
N TYR A 171 5.90 4.34 0.01
CA TYR A 171 5.43 3.28 0.89
C TYR A 171 5.92 1.90 0.45
N VAL A 172 5.77 1.54 -0.83
CA VAL A 172 6.19 0.23 -1.37
C VAL A 172 7.69 0.01 -1.11
N TRP A 173 8.52 1.02 -1.40
CA TRP A 173 9.95 0.93 -1.12
C TRP A 173 10.25 0.86 0.37
N GLY A 174 9.74 1.80 1.17
CA GLY A 174 10.01 1.86 2.60
C GLY A 174 9.53 0.60 3.33
N HIS A 175 8.24 0.30 3.24
CA HIS A 175 7.65 -0.86 3.89
C HIS A 175 8.25 -2.18 3.36
N GLY A 176 8.40 -2.31 2.04
CA GLY A 176 8.97 -3.51 1.41
C GLY A 176 10.40 -3.78 1.86
N ILE A 177 11.26 -2.77 1.89
CA ILE A 177 12.65 -2.91 2.38
C ILE A 177 12.66 -3.36 3.84
N PHE A 178 11.85 -2.76 4.71
CA PHE A 178 11.79 -3.19 6.12
C PHE A 178 11.26 -4.62 6.28
N ALA A 179 10.27 -5.03 5.49
CA ALA A 179 9.79 -6.42 5.49
C ALA A 179 10.91 -7.39 5.08
N LEU A 180 11.69 -7.06 4.05
CA LEU A 180 12.85 -7.85 3.63
C LEU A 180 13.94 -7.89 4.68
N LEU A 181 14.24 -6.77 5.37
CA LEU A 181 15.21 -6.75 6.46
C LEU A 181 14.77 -7.66 7.63
N HIS A 182 13.48 -7.64 7.99
CA HIS A 182 12.94 -8.57 8.99
C HIS A 182 13.10 -10.03 8.56
N LEU A 183 12.87 -10.35 7.29
CA LEU A 183 13.05 -11.69 6.74
C LEU A 183 14.52 -12.14 6.77
N ILE A 184 15.45 -11.26 6.38
CA ILE A 184 16.89 -11.55 6.39
C ILE A 184 17.37 -11.81 7.82
N ILE A 185 16.96 -10.99 8.79
CA ILE A 185 17.32 -11.18 10.20
C ILE A 185 16.74 -12.50 10.73
N TRP A 186 15.50 -12.83 10.36
CA TRP A 186 14.89 -14.11 10.72
C TRP A 186 15.67 -15.30 10.13
N TRP A 187 16.12 -15.21 8.88
CA TRP A 187 16.83 -16.30 8.20
C TRP A 187 18.20 -16.64 8.80
N ARG A 188 18.86 -15.62 9.35
CA ARG A 188 20.18 -15.70 10.00
C ARG A 188 20.10 -16.29 11.42
N ARG A 189 18.91 -16.42 11.99
CA ARG A 189 18.67 -17.15 13.24
C ARG A 189 18.45 -18.63 12.95
#